data_AF-A0A939DGF7-F1
#
_entry.id   AF-A0A939DGF7-F1
#
_cell.length_a   1.000
_cell.length_b   1.000
_cell.length_c   1.000
_cell.angle_alpha   90.00
_cell.angle_beta   90.00
_cell.angle_gamma   90.00
#
_symmetry.space_group_name_H-M   'P 1'
#
loop_
_entity.id
_entity.type
_entity.pdbx_description
1 polymer ?
#
loop_
_entity_poly.entity_id
_entity_poly.type
_entity_poly.pdbx_seq_one_letter_code
_entity_poly.pdbx_strand_id
1 'polypeptide(L)'
;MSSIATQLLNDIAALRSKVTKALDSDINSGNKDLAAQQRKAAALRKKVTALSARLAKARAAAKSRATDANKAKVAKFREDLAVLKADLKTVNDGKRDINAAIAALRQLQREHKATEKAIAGVQREMQKAAKKKPAAGKRKVAKKAAAAKTEAAPAEKAAGTAASTAKKAPSKTATPVKKSAGSAKKAPAKKKAARAAKPKAAASEA
;
A
#
# COMPACT_ATOMS: atom_id res chain seq x y z
N MET A 1 32.02 -23.71 14.97
CA MET A 1 31.00 -22.65 14.78
C MET A 1 31.25 -21.72 13.58
N SER A 2 32.48 -21.57 13.05
CA SER A 2 32.80 -20.64 11.94
C SER A 2 32.19 -21.02 10.56
N SER A 3 32.11 -22.32 10.23
CA SER A 3 31.64 -22.80 8.92
C SER A 3 30.17 -22.49 8.64
N ILE A 4 29.27 -22.75 9.61
CA ILE A 4 27.83 -22.52 9.47
C ILE A 4 27.51 -21.03 9.28
N ALA A 5 28.18 -20.14 10.03
CA ALA A 5 27.99 -18.70 9.89
C ALA A 5 28.40 -18.19 8.50
N THR A 6 29.50 -18.73 7.94
CA THR A 6 29.97 -18.38 6.60
C THR A 6 29.01 -18.87 5.52
N GLN A 7 28.49 -20.10 5.67
CA GLN A 7 27.48 -20.65 4.77
C GLN A 7 26.21 -19.80 4.75
N LEU A 8 25.68 -19.45 5.93
CA LEU A 8 24.48 -18.60 6.06
C LEU A 8 24.67 -17.23 5.39
N LEU A 9 25.85 -16.63 5.49
CA LEU A 9 26.16 -15.35 4.83
C LEU A 9 26.12 -15.48 3.30
N ASN A 10 26.66 -16.58 2.76
CA ASN A 10 26.64 -16.86 1.33
C ASN A 10 25.21 -17.12 0.84
N ASP A 11 24.41 -17.89 1.58
CA ASP A 11 23.02 -18.17 1.24
C ASP A 11 22.17 -16.90 1.27
N ILE A 12 22.37 -16.02 2.25
CA ILE A 12 21.72 -14.70 2.33
C ILE A 12 22.11 -13.84 1.12
N ALA A 13 23.38 -13.81 0.72
CA ALA A 13 23.83 -13.06 -0.44
C ALA A 13 23.21 -13.60 -1.74
N ALA A 14 23.12 -14.93 -1.88
CA ALA A 14 22.48 -15.57 -3.02
C ALA A 14 20.99 -15.25 -3.08
N LEU A 15 20.28 -15.30 -1.95
CA LEU A 15 18.86 -14.96 -1.86
C LEU A 15 18.60 -13.50 -2.24
N ARG A 16 19.42 -12.56 -1.76
CA ARG A 16 19.32 -11.14 -2.13
C ARG A 16 19.46 -10.92 -3.63
N SER A 17 20.47 -11.57 -4.23
CA SER A 17 20.69 -11.48 -5.68
C SER A 17 19.48 -11.98 -6.45
N LYS A 18 18.88 -13.10 -6.02
CA LYS A 18 17.67 -13.66 -6.62
C LYS A 18 16.48 -12.71 -6.48
N VAL A 19 16.23 -12.16 -5.29
CA VAL A 19 15.10 -11.23 -5.05
C VAL A 19 15.26 -9.95 -5.87
N THR A 20 16.45 -9.35 -5.89
CA THR A 20 16.71 -8.13 -6.68
C THR A 20 16.48 -8.38 -8.17
N LYS A 21 16.99 -9.50 -8.71
CA LYS A 21 16.77 -9.87 -10.13
C LYS A 21 15.29 -10.11 -10.44
N ALA A 22 14.56 -10.78 -9.53
CA ALA A 22 13.13 -11.01 -9.70
C ALA A 22 12.35 -9.69 -9.74
N LEU A 23 12.59 -8.79 -8.78
CA LEU A 23 11.94 -7.48 -8.73
C LEU A 23 12.24 -6.63 -9.97
N ASP A 24 13.49 -6.58 -10.42
CA ASP A 24 13.86 -5.85 -11.64
C ASP A 24 13.19 -6.45 -12.88
N SER A 25 13.10 -7.78 -12.97
CA SER A 25 12.40 -8.48 -14.03
C SER A 25 10.90 -8.13 -14.05
N ASP A 26 10.24 -8.18 -12.89
CA ASP A 26 8.81 -7.91 -12.75
C ASP A 26 8.46 -6.43 -13.03
N ILE A 27 9.33 -5.50 -12.61
CA ILE A 27 9.17 -4.08 -12.95
C ILE A 27 9.29 -3.90 -14.46
N ASN A 28 10.26 -4.57 -15.10
CA ASN A 28 10.47 -4.47 -16.54
C ASN A 28 9.34 -5.11 -17.36
N SER A 29 8.79 -6.25 -16.94
CA SER A 29 7.62 -6.84 -17.58
C SER A 29 6.40 -5.94 -17.41
N GLY A 30 6.14 -5.44 -16.20
CA GLY A 30 5.05 -4.49 -15.94
C GLY A 30 5.15 -3.24 -16.80
N ASN A 31 6.36 -2.67 -17.00
CA ASN A 31 6.55 -1.52 -17.88
C ASN A 31 6.24 -1.84 -19.36
N LYS A 32 6.57 -3.06 -19.84
CA LYS A 32 6.21 -3.49 -21.20
C LYS A 32 4.70 -3.62 -21.36
N ASP A 33 4.02 -4.20 -20.37
CA ASP A 33 2.56 -4.34 -20.37
C ASP A 33 1.87 -2.98 -20.32
N LEU A 34 2.40 -2.06 -19.51
CA LEU A 34 1.93 -0.68 -19.46
C LEU A 34 2.04 0.00 -20.83
N ALA A 35 3.18 -0.14 -21.51
CA ALA A 35 3.38 0.40 -22.85
C ALA A 35 2.40 -0.23 -23.86
N ALA A 36 2.15 -1.54 -23.77
CA ALA A 36 1.16 -2.21 -24.60
C ALA A 36 -0.26 -1.67 -24.37
N GLN A 37 -0.66 -1.48 -23.11
CA GLN A 37 -1.96 -0.88 -22.77
C GLN A 37 -2.07 0.57 -23.24
N GLN A 38 -1.01 1.38 -23.14
CA GLN A 38 -0.98 2.75 -23.66
C GLN A 38 -1.21 2.80 -25.18
N ARG A 39 -0.58 1.88 -25.93
CA ARG A 39 -0.78 1.75 -27.39
C ARG A 39 -2.22 1.35 -27.72
N LYS A 40 -2.78 0.36 -27.01
CA LYS A 40 -4.20 -0.04 -27.15
C LYS A 40 -5.15 1.12 -26.88
N ALA A 41 -4.93 1.87 -25.79
CA ALA A 41 -5.73 3.04 -25.43
C ALA A 41 -5.67 4.12 -26.52
N ALA A 42 -4.48 4.40 -27.06
CA ALA A 42 -4.31 5.37 -28.15
C ALA A 42 -5.06 4.95 -29.43
N ALA A 43 -4.99 3.67 -29.80
CA ALA A 43 -5.72 3.14 -30.94
C ALA A 43 -7.24 3.25 -30.75
N LEU A 44 -7.75 2.91 -29.55
CA LEU A 44 -9.18 3.06 -29.23
C LEU A 44 -9.62 4.53 -29.25
N ARG A 45 -8.83 5.46 -28.72
CA ARG A 45 -9.12 6.91 -28.80
C ARG A 45 -9.26 7.39 -30.24
N LYS A 46 -8.39 6.93 -31.14
CA LYS A 46 -8.48 7.23 -32.58
C LYS A 46 -9.79 6.69 -33.18
N LYS A 47 -10.14 5.43 -32.88
CA LYS A 47 -11.40 4.82 -33.32
C LYS A 47 -12.64 5.57 -32.80
N VAL A 48 -12.66 5.91 -31.51
CA VAL A 48 -13.74 6.70 -30.90
C VAL A 48 -13.90 8.04 -31.59
N THR A 49 -12.79 8.74 -31.87
CA THR A 49 -12.81 10.05 -32.55
C THR A 49 -13.35 9.93 -33.98
N ALA A 50 -12.85 8.96 -34.74
CA ALA A 50 -13.30 8.72 -36.11
C ALA A 50 -14.79 8.34 -36.18
N LEU A 51 -15.25 7.46 -35.29
CA LEU A 51 -16.65 7.06 -35.24
C LEU A 51 -17.56 8.19 -34.76
N SER A 52 -17.09 9.02 -33.82
CA SER A 52 -17.82 10.22 -33.37
C SER A 52 -18.04 11.20 -34.52
N ALA A 53 -17.03 11.40 -35.37
CA ALA A 53 -17.15 12.23 -36.58
C ALA A 53 -18.15 11.64 -37.58
N ARG A 54 -18.13 10.31 -37.80
CA ARG A 54 -19.11 9.62 -38.65
C ARG A 54 -20.53 9.74 -38.10
N LEU A 55 -20.70 9.61 -36.79
CA LEU A 55 -21.98 9.79 -36.12
C LEU A 55 -22.49 11.22 -36.26
N ALA A 56 -21.63 12.23 -36.16
CA ALA A 56 -22.01 13.63 -36.39
C ALA A 56 -22.53 13.85 -37.82
N LYS A 57 -21.81 13.33 -38.83
CA LYS A 57 -22.23 13.38 -40.24
C LYS A 57 -23.56 12.65 -40.47
N ALA A 58 -23.71 11.45 -39.90
CA ALA A 58 -24.95 10.69 -40.00
C ALA A 58 -26.15 11.41 -39.34
N ARG A 59 -25.93 12.08 -38.21
CA ARG A 59 -26.95 12.90 -37.55
C ARG A 59 -27.33 14.11 -38.39
N ALA A 60 -26.36 14.78 -39.02
CA ALA A 60 -26.65 15.89 -39.93
C ALA A 60 -27.49 15.43 -41.14
N ALA A 61 -27.12 14.29 -41.75
CA ALA A 61 -27.89 13.70 -42.85
C ALA A 61 -29.30 13.27 -42.43
N ALA A 62 -29.46 12.71 -41.21
CA ALA A 62 -30.76 12.35 -40.67
C ALA A 62 -31.65 13.57 -40.38
N LYS A 63 -31.05 14.72 -40.02
CA LYS A 63 -31.77 15.98 -39.84
C LYS A 63 -32.24 16.58 -41.18
N SER A 64 -31.42 16.50 -42.22
CA SER A 64 -31.77 17.02 -43.55
C SER A 64 -32.72 16.11 -44.31
N ARG A 65 -32.61 14.79 -44.14
CA ARG A 65 -33.53 13.78 -44.68
C ARG A 65 -33.76 12.67 -43.67
N ALA A 66 -34.94 12.70 -43.04
CA ALA A 66 -35.35 11.74 -42.03
C ALA A 66 -35.86 10.43 -42.66
N THR A 67 -34.97 9.67 -43.30
CA THR A 67 -35.27 8.32 -43.81
C THR A 67 -34.96 7.28 -42.73
N ASP A 68 -35.64 6.14 -42.77
CA ASP A 68 -35.40 5.06 -41.80
C ASP A 68 -33.99 4.47 -41.92
N ALA A 69 -33.43 4.45 -43.14
CA ALA A 69 -32.03 4.10 -43.37
C ALA A 69 -31.06 5.04 -42.62
N ASN A 70 -31.34 6.36 -42.58
CA ASN A 70 -30.51 7.31 -41.86
C ASN A 70 -30.66 7.16 -40.34
N LYS A 71 -31.88 6.93 -39.84
CA LYS A 71 -32.13 6.64 -38.41
C LYS A 71 -31.37 5.39 -37.97
N ALA A 72 -31.44 4.30 -38.76
CA ALA A 72 -30.73 3.05 -38.49
C ALA A 72 -29.21 3.23 -38.44
N LYS A 73 -28.62 3.99 -39.37
CA LYS A 73 -27.17 4.32 -39.34
C LYS A 73 -26.78 5.07 -38.07
N VAL A 74 -27.58 6.05 -37.65
CA VAL A 74 -27.32 6.81 -36.41
C VAL A 74 -27.42 5.90 -35.18
N ALA A 75 -28.40 4.99 -35.13
CA ALA A 75 -28.53 4.01 -34.04
C ALA A 75 -27.30 3.10 -33.98
N LYS A 76 -26.91 2.48 -35.10
CA LYS A 76 -25.73 1.63 -35.19
C LYS A 76 -24.44 2.34 -34.75
N PHE A 77 -24.20 3.56 -35.24
CA PHE A 77 -23.03 4.33 -34.83
C PHE A 77 -23.06 4.76 -33.35
N ARG A 78 -24.23 4.87 -32.71
CA ARG A 78 -24.32 5.11 -31.26
C ARG A 78 -23.95 3.87 -30.47
N GLU A 79 -24.42 2.69 -30.89
CA GLU A 79 -24.11 1.40 -30.27
C GLU A 79 -22.61 1.10 -30.39
N ASP A 80 -22.06 1.17 -31.60
CA ASP A 80 -20.62 0.97 -31.86
C ASP A 80 -19.75 1.92 -31.01
N LEU A 81 -20.21 3.17 -30.83
CA LEU A 81 -19.50 4.17 -30.02
C LEU A 81 -19.60 3.87 -28.52
N ALA A 82 -20.74 3.35 -28.05
CA ALA A 82 -20.91 2.92 -26.66
C ALA A 82 -19.97 1.75 -26.34
N VAL A 83 -19.87 0.76 -27.23
CA VAL A 83 -18.93 -0.37 -27.10
C VAL A 83 -17.49 0.12 -27.05
N LEU A 84 -17.07 0.95 -28.02
CA LEU A 84 -15.69 1.48 -28.04
C LEU A 84 -15.35 2.32 -26.79
N LYS A 85 -16.33 3.03 -26.22
CA LYS A 85 -16.12 3.76 -24.96
C LYS A 85 -15.97 2.83 -23.77
N ALA A 86 -16.75 1.74 -23.73
CA ALA A 86 -16.60 0.71 -22.71
C ALA A 86 -15.22 0.04 -22.79
N ASP A 87 -14.78 -0.34 -23.99
CA ASP A 87 -13.44 -0.91 -24.21
C ASP A 87 -12.33 0.05 -23.77
N LEU A 88 -12.46 1.33 -24.12
CA LEU A 88 -11.51 2.36 -23.71
C LEU A 88 -11.45 2.51 -22.18
N LYS A 89 -12.59 2.39 -21.50
CA LYS A 89 -12.65 2.41 -20.04
C LYS A 89 -11.90 1.20 -19.47
N THR A 90 -12.22 -0.01 -19.92
CA THR A 90 -11.55 -1.26 -19.49
C THR A 90 -10.03 -1.19 -19.67
N VAL A 91 -9.55 -0.68 -20.81
CA VAL A 91 -8.12 -0.50 -21.08
C VAL A 91 -7.48 0.54 -20.14
N ASN A 92 -8.17 1.63 -19.84
CA ASN A 92 -7.65 2.63 -18.89
C ASN A 92 -7.61 2.12 -17.46
N ASP A 93 -8.61 1.32 -17.05
CA ASP A 93 -8.65 0.68 -15.74
C ASP A 93 -7.47 -0.31 -15.62
N GLY A 94 -7.27 -1.18 -16.62
CA GLY A 94 -6.11 -2.07 -16.65
C GLY A 94 -4.76 -1.31 -16.65
N LYS A 95 -4.67 -0.17 -17.33
CA LYS A 95 -3.48 0.72 -17.27
C LYS A 95 -3.23 1.23 -15.84
N ARG A 96 -4.29 1.58 -15.11
CA ARG A 96 -4.21 2.07 -13.72
C ARG A 96 -3.73 0.96 -12.78
N ASP A 97 -4.25 -0.26 -12.96
CA ASP A 97 -3.88 -1.41 -12.14
C ASP A 97 -2.41 -1.81 -12.35
N ILE A 98 -1.94 -1.84 -13.60
CA ILE A 98 -0.52 -2.10 -13.91
C ILE A 98 0.37 -1.01 -13.29
N ASN A 99 -0.01 0.26 -13.39
CA ASN A 99 0.73 1.35 -12.76
C ASN A 99 0.83 1.18 -11.24
N ALA A 100 -0.26 0.78 -10.58
CA ALA A 100 -0.27 0.51 -9.15
C ALA A 100 0.63 -0.68 -8.79
N ALA A 101 0.61 -1.76 -9.59
CA ALA A 101 1.48 -2.92 -9.41
C ALA A 101 2.97 -2.54 -9.55
N ILE A 102 3.34 -1.76 -10.57
CA ILE A 102 4.71 -1.27 -10.75
C ILE A 102 5.13 -0.40 -9.57
N ALA A 103 4.25 0.47 -9.07
CA ALA A 103 4.54 1.31 -7.91
C ALA A 103 4.79 0.46 -6.64
N ALA A 104 3.98 -0.57 -6.41
CA ALA A 104 4.15 -1.52 -5.31
C ALA A 104 5.49 -2.27 -5.42
N LEU A 105 5.83 -2.78 -6.61
CA LEU A 105 7.10 -3.47 -6.86
C LEU A 105 8.31 -2.56 -6.61
N ARG A 106 8.23 -1.29 -7.05
CA ARG A 106 9.29 -0.30 -6.79
C ARG A 106 9.44 0.02 -5.32
N GLN A 107 8.33 0.07 -4.57
CA GLN A 107 8.36 0.25 -3.14
C GLN A 107 9.03 -0.94 -2.44
N LEU A 108 8.63 -2.17 -2.81
CA LEU A 108 9.24 -3.40 -2.31
C LEU A 108 10.75 -3.46 -2.63
N GLN A 109 11.16 -3.00 -3.81
CA GLN A 109 12.58 -2.89 -4.19
C GLN A 109 13.35 -1.92 -3.30
N ARG A 110 12.74 -0.79 -2.90
CA ARG A 110 13.38 0.18 -1.98
C ARG A 110 13.52 -0.40 -0.58
N GLU A 111 12.48 -1.06 -0.09
CA GLU A 111 12.49 -1.74 1.21
C GLU A 111 13.54 -2.84 1.24
N HIS A 112 13.63 -3.66 0.19
CA HIS A 112 14.69 -4.66 0.04
C HIS A 112 16.09 -4.03 0.06
N LYS A 113 16.30 -2.93 -0.69
CA LYS A 113 17.60 -2.22 -0.65
C LYS A 113 17.91 -1.62 0.74
N ALA A 114 16.90 -1.19 1.49
CA ALA A 114 17.08 -0.69 2.85
C ALA A 114 17.48 -1.81 3.82
N THR A 115 16.82 -2.98 3.72
CA THR A 115 17.18 -4.15 4.54
C THR A 115 18.58 -4.68 4.19
N GLU A 116 18.96 -4.67 2.92
CA GLU A 116 20.33 -5.00 2.48
C GLU A 116 21.37 -4.11 3.15
N LYS A 117 21.14 -2.80 3.19
CA LYS A 117 22.02 -1.84 3.87
C LYS A 117 22.10 -2.09 5.37
N ALA A 118 20.97 -2.36 6.02
CA ALA A 118 20.93 -2.66 7.44
C ALA A 118 21.75 -3.91 7.78
N ILE A 119 21.59 -4.98 7.01
CA ILE A 119 22.35 -6.22 7.25
C ILE A 119 23.84 -6.01 6.95
N ALA A 120 24.21 -5.24 5.93
CA ALA A 120 25.62 -4.89 5.69
C ALA A 120 26.22 -4.11 6.87
N GLY A 121 25.45 -3.22 7.50
CA GLY A 121 25.84 -2.51 8.73
C GLY A 121 26.10 -3.48 9.88
N VAL A 122 25.16 -4.40 10.15
CA VAL A 122 25.30 -5.42 11.18
C VAL A 122 26.51 -6.33 10.93
N GLN A 123 26.73 -6.77 9.68
CA GLN A 123 27.89 -7.58 9.31
C GLN A 123 29.21 -6.85 9.57
N ARG A 124 29.30 -5.55 9.28
CA ARG A 124 30.50 -4.74 9.57
C ARG A 124 30.74 -4.62 11.07
N GLU A 125 29.70 -4.38 11.87
CA GLU A 125 29.81 -4.32 13.33
C GLU A 125 30.23 -5.68 13.93
N MET A 126 29.66 -6.78 13.44
CA MET A 126 30.09 -8.13 13.83
C MET A 126 31.55 -8.40 13.48
N GLN A 127 32.01 -7.99 12.30
CA GLN A 127 33.42 -8.14 11.91
C GLN A 127 34.36 -7.29 12.78
N LYS A 128 33.95 -6.06 13.14
CA LYS A 128 34.72 -5.22 14.08
C LYS A 128 34.80 -5.85 15.47
N ALA A 129 33.69 -6.38 15.98
CA ALA A 129 33.64 -7.07 17.27
C ALA A 129 34.52 -8.33 17.25
N ALA A 130 34.50 -9.11 16.18
CA ALA A 130 35.35 -10.29 16.02
C ALA A 130 36.85 -9.94 15.93
N LYS A 131 37.21 -8.76 15.41
CA LYS A 131 38.59 -8.26 15.39
C LYS A 131 39.08 -7.75 16.76
N LYS A 132 38.18 -7.39 17.68
CA LYS A 132 38.53 -7.12 19.09
C LYS A 132 38.68 -8.44 19.86
N LYS A 133 39.83 -9.13 19.72
CA LYS A 133 40.21 -10.11 20.75
C LYS A 133 40.46 -9.38 22.08
N PRO A 134 40.05 -9.91 23.24
CA PRO A 134 40.57 -9.41 24.51
C PRO A 134 42.07 -9.68 24.52
N ALA A 135 42.88 -8.67 24.84
CA ALA A 135 44.29 -8.88 25.12
C ALA A 135 44.38 -9.79 26.36
N ALA A 136 44.54 -11.09 26.15
CA ALA A 136 44.94 -12.03 27.18
C ALA A 136 46.41 -11.79 27.49
N GLY A 137 46.69 -10.80 28.36
CA GLY A 137 48.02 -10.39 28.76
C GLY A 137 48.08 -10.11 30.26
N LYS A 138 48.18 -11.18 31.05
CA LYS A 138 48.77 -11.26 32.41
C LYS A 138 48.83 -9.96 33.21
N ARG A 139 47.79 -9.64 34.00
CA ARG A 139 47.99 -8.82 35.21
C ARG A 139 48.43 -9.75 36.34
N LYS A 140 49.75 -9.80 36.55
CA LYS A 140 50.36 -10.41 37.74
C LYS A 140 49.76 -9.77 38.98
N VAL A 141 49.31 -10.63 39.89
CA VAL A 141 49.05 -10.31 41.29
C VAL A 141 50.38 -9.87 41.91
N ALA A 142 50.48 -8.62 42.35
CA ALA A 142 51.56 -8.16 43.21
C ALA A 142 50.95 -7.68 44.52
N LYS A 143 50.97 -8.59 45.50
CA LYS A 143 50.75 -8.36 46.91
C LYS A 143 51.97 -7.59 47.43
N LYS A 144 51.81 -6.37 47.94
CA LYS A 144 52.74 -5.82 48.94
C LYS A 144 51.96 -5.00 49.95
N ALA A 145 52.02 -5.48 51.19
CA ALA A 145 51.42 -4.90 52.36
C ALA A 145 52.32 -3.81 52.98
N ALA A 146 51.66 -2.92 53.72
CA ALA A 146 52.05 -2.24 54.95
C ALA A 146 53.17 -1.18 54.95
N ALA A 147 52.77 0.08 55.23
CA ALA A 147 53.05 0.81 56.49
C ALA A 147 52.50 2.25 56.34
N ALA A 148 51.30 2.58 56.85
CA ALA A 148 51.05 3.12 58.19
C ALA A 148 51.81 4.42 58.50
N LYS A 149 51.12 5.56 58.45
CA LYS A 149 51.18 6.59 59.50
C LYS A 149 49.78 7.16 59.74
N THR A 150 49.38 6.97 60.99
CA THR A 150 48.22 7.39 61.76
C THR A 150 48.20 8.89 62.03
N GLU A 151 47.01 9.49 62.07
CA GLU A 151 46.66 10.42 63.15
C GLU A 151 45.13 10.36 63.42
N ALA A 152 44.79 10.39 64.70
CA ALA A 152 43.51 10.03 65.32
C ALA A 152 42.62 11.28 65.53
N ALA A 153 41.33 11.27 65.16
CA ALA A 153 40.15 11.00 66.00
C ALA A 153 39.52 12.29 66.65
N PRO A 154 38.38 12.24 67.35
CA PRO A 154 37.03 12.40 66.78
C PRO A 154 36.15 13.45 67.51
N ALA A 155 34.96 13.80 66.98
CA ALA A 155 33.86 14.32 67.79
C ALA A 155 32.50 14.12 67.10
N GLU A 156 31.62 13.37 67.76
CA GLU A 156 30.18 13.33 67.55
C GLU A 156 29.53 14.69 67.85
N LYS A 157 28.45 15.03 67.14
CA LYS A 157 27.20 15.50 67.79
C LYS A 157 26.01 15.47 66.83
N ALA A 158 24.89 15.12 67.44
CA ALA A 158 23.60 14.80 66.85
C ALA A 158 22.67 16.02 66.62
N ALA A 159 21.49 15.69 66.09
CA ALA A 159 20.20 16.38 66.16
C ALA A 159 19.81 17.28 64.96
N GLY A 160 18.61 17.02 64.42
CA GLY A 160 18.00 17.87 63.40
C GLY A 160 16.89 17.21 62.57
N THR A 161 15.84 16.75 63.23
CA THR A 161 14.58 16.23 62.69
C THR A 161 13.85 17.23 61.78
N ALA A 162 13.35 16.80 60.61
CA ALA A 162 12.03 17.22 60.07
C ALA A 162 11.62 16.43 58.79
N ALA A 163 10.54 15.64 58.94
CA ALA A 163 9.48 15.28 57.98
C ALA A 163 9.84 14.99 56.49
N SER A 164 9.76 13.76 55.97
CA SER A 164 8.56 12.91 55.73
C SER A 164 7.41 13.69 55.09
N THR A 165 7.02 13.42 53.83
CA THR A 165 6.05 12.37 53.46
C THR A 165 6.11 12.19 51.93
N ALA A 166 6.40 11.00 51.38
CA ALA A 166 5.55 9.83 51.24
C ALA A 166 4.37 9.98 50.24
N LYS A 167 4.51 9.25 49.12
CA LYS A 167 3.51 8.39 48.43
C LYS A 167 2.30 9.11 47.80
N LYS A 168 1.63 8.63 46.77
CA LYS A 168 1.75 7.63 45.69
C LYS A 168 0.48 7.87 44.85
N ALA A 169 0.52 7.60 43.55
CA ALA A 169 -0.55 7.79 42.55
C ALA A 169 -2.00 7.41 42.99
N PRO A 170 -3.02 7.92 42.28
CA PRO A 170 -3.78 6.98 41.44
C PRO A 170 -4.28 7.53 40.08
N SER A 171 -4.22 6.61 39.11
CA SER A 171 -5.11 6.30 37.97
C SER A 171 -6.24 7.23 37.48
N LYS A 172 -6.48 7.10 36.15
CA LYS A 172 -7.73 7.28 35.36
C LYS A 172 -8.06 8.70 34.89
N THR A 173 -7.90 8.97 33.60
CA THR A 173 -9.05 9.05 32.67
C THR A 173 -8.56 9.04 31.21
N ALA A 174 -8.98 8.02 30.47
CA ALA A 174 -9.08 8.09 29.01
C ALA A 174 -10.37 8.84 28.67
N THR A 175 -10.35 9.72 27.68
CA THR A 175 -11.54 9.95 26.85
C THR A 175 -11.19 10.11 25.37
N PRO A 176 -12.12 9.73 24.49
CA PRO A 176 -11.85 9.36 23.10
C PRO A 176 -12.26 10.46 22.12
N VAL A 177 -11.55 10.55 20.99
CA VAL A 177 -12.05 11.32 19.84
C VAL A 177 -13.19 10.54 19.20
N LYS A 178 -14.37 11.17 19.21
CA LYS A 178 -15.69 10.62 18.88
C LYS A 178 -15.79 10.08 17.45
N LYS A 179 -16.26 8.83 17.34
CA LYS A 179 -17.12 8.36 16.24
C LYS A 179 -18.46 9.10 16.33
N SER A 180 -18.91 9.71 15.25
CA SER A 180 -20.33 10.03 15.06
C SER A 180 -20.95 8.98 14.12
N ALA A 181 -21.75 8.09 14.70
CA ALA A 181 -22.74 7.31 13.96
C ALA A 181 -24.12 7.71 14.49
N GLY A 182 -25.04 8.02 13.57
CA GLY A 182 -26.48 7.93 13.83
C GLY A 182 -27.27 9.24 13.79
N SER A 183 -27.90 9.50 12.64
CA SER A 183 -29.29 9.97 12.64
C SER A 183 -30.03 9.31 11.48
N ALA A 184 -30.62 8.15 11.76
CA ALA A 184 -31.80 7.68 11.05
C ALA A 184 -33.01 8.39 11.64
N LYS A 185 -33.81 9.08 10.80
CA LYS A 185 -35.29 9.21 10.87
C LYS A 185 -35.80 10.30 9.91
N LYS A 186 -36.28 9.91 8.72
CA LYS A 186 -37.58 10.36 8.18
C LYS A 186 -37.97 9.57 6.92
N ALA A 187 -38.69 8.49 7.13
CA ALA A 187 -39.88 8.12 6.36
C ALA A 187 -40.91 7.73 7.43
N PRO A 188 -42.21 8.10 7.35
CA PRO A 188 -43.03 7.84 6.17
C PRO A 188 -44.09 8.92 5.84
N ALA A 189 -44.51 8.99 4.58
CA ALA A 189 -45.86 9.45 4.25
C ALA A 189 -46.48 8.46 3.25
N LYS A 190 -47.40 7.68 3.79
CA LYS A 190 -48.36 6.85 3.05
C LYS A 190 -49.19 7.76 2.13
N LYS A 191 -49.33 7.39 0.86
CA LYS A 191 -50.68 7.31 0.27
C LYS A 191 -50.94 5.86 -0.15
N LYS A 192 -51.80 5.26 0.67
CA LYS A 192 -52.56 4.02 0.53
C LYS A 192 -53.30 4.01 -0.82
N ALA A 193 -53.28 2.87 -1.52
CA ALA A 193 -54.42 1.97 -1.80
C ALA A 193 -55.47 2.53 -2.78
N ALA A 194 -56.14 1.78 -3.64
CA ALA A 194 -56.23 0.37 -4.03
C ALA A 194 -56.80 0.44 -5.49
N ARG A 195 -57.08 -0.59 -6.29
CA ARG A 195 -57.75 -1.88 -6.10
C ARG A 195 -57.81 -2.41 -7.56
N ALA A 196 -57.17 -3.54 -7.90
CA ALA A 196 -57.75 -4.88 -7.94
C ALA A 196 -58.13 -5.36 -9.36
N ALA A 197 -58.11 -6.69 -9.47
CA ALA A 197 -58.81 -7.55 -10.43
C ALA A 197 -58.16 -7.77 -11.81
N LYS A 198 -57.22 -8.73 -11.83
CA LYS A 198 -57.27 -10.07 -12.50
C LYS A 198 -58.07 -10.28 -13.83
N PRO A 199 -57.71 -11.35 -14.58
CA PRO A 199 -57.65 -11.40 -16.04
C PRO A 199 -58.94 -11.90 -16.70
N LYS A 200 -59.01 -11.81 -18.03
CA LYS A 200 -59.89 -12.68 -18.81
C LYS A 200 -59.21 -13.13 -20.10
N ALA A 201 -59.14 -14.45 -20.24
CA ALA A 201 -58.87 -15.15 -21.47
C ALA A 201 -60.13 -15.23 -22.34
N ALA A 202 -59.90 -15.61 -23.60
CA ALA A 202 -60.77 -16.31 -24.54
C ALA A 202 -61.59 -15.50 -25.58
N ALA A 203 -61.28 -15.89 -26.82
CA ALA A 203 -62.18 -16.25 -27.92
C ALA A 203 -62.68 -15.18 -28.90
N SER A 204 -62.42 -15.49 -30.18
CA SER A 204 -63.41 -15.68 -31.26
C SER A 204 -63.12 -14.89 -32.54
N GLU A 205 -62.94 -15.67 -33.60
CA GLU A 205 -63.24 -15.45 -35.03
C GLU A 205 -63.60 -14.04 -35.53
N ALA A 206 -62.87 -13.62 -36.57
CA ALA A 206 -63.44 -13.25 -37.87
C ALA A 206 -62.38 -13.50 -38.97
#